data_AF-A0A485LP03-F1
#
_entry.id   AF-A0A485LP03-F1
#
_cell.length_a   1.000
_cell.length_b   1.000
_cell.length_c   1.000
_cell.angle_alpha   90.00
_cell.angle_beta   90.00
_cell.angle_gamma   90.00
#
_symmetry.space_group_name_H-M   'P 1'
#
loop_
_entity.id
_entity.type
_entity.pdbx_description
1 polymer ?
#
loop_
_entity_poly.entity_id
_entity_poly.type
_entity_poly.pdbx_seq_one_letter_code
_entity_poly.pdbx_strand_id
1 'polypeptide(L)'
;MSGLFGLGYLVLTLVLSVSYTVLLNPSLANNLFWVHCNTSSYEIYLIDLLNLKLQTTRQGSVDVLDTPIQRTYWNRGVQATFESNYARRVLHEEVLTLPIAMETLRSIYPSFAVSIYAQYCCVDFDKCWELAHTATRATRCFGASPRQCHQLR
;
A
#
# COMPACT_ATOMS: atom_id res chain seq x y z
N MET A 1 -22.89 -8.98 -60.16
CA MET A 1 -21.82 -7.98 -59.91
C MET A 1 -21.64 -7.64 -58.43
N SER A 2 -22.69 -7.69 -57.59
CA SER A 2 -22.62 -7.42 -56.14
C SER A 2 -21.70 -8.35 -55.32
N GLY A 3 -21.64 -9.65 -55.66
CA GLY A 3 -20.81 -10.62 -54.92
C GLY A 3 -19.30 -10.38 -55.01
N LEU A 4 -18.81 -9.88 -56.15
CA LEU A 4 -17.40 -9.51 -56.34
C LEU A 4 -16.99 -8.32 -55.47
N PHE A 5 -17.87 -7.32 -55.33
CA PHE A 5 -17.66 -6.19 -54.42
C PHE A 5 -17.63 -6.64 -52.96
N GLY A 6 -18.52 -7.55 -52.56
CA GLY A 6 -18.52 -8.12 -51.21
C GLY A 6 -17.26 -8.92 -50.89
N LEU A 7 -16.79 -9.74 -51.84
CA LEU A 7 -15.57 -10.54 -51.67
C LEU A 7 -14.33 -9.64 -51.62
N GLY A 8 -14.26 -8.60 -52.45
CA GLY A 8 -13.20 -7.59 -52.39
C GLY A 8 -13.17 -6.83 -51.06
N TYR A 9 -14.34 -6.46 -50.53
CA TYR A 9 -14.45 -5.82 -49.21
C TYR A 9 -13.95 -6.74 -48.07
N LEU A 10 -14.30 -8.03 -48.11
CA LEU A 10 -13.82 -9.00 -47.11
C LEU A 10 -12.29 -9.17 -47.17
N VAL A 11 -11.71 -9.31 -48.36
CA VAL A 11 -10.25 -9.43 -48.50
C VAL A 11 -9.56 -8.16 -48.02
N LEU A 12 -10.08 -6.99 -48.40
CA LEU A 12 -9.50 -5.70 -48.01
C LEU A 12 -9.57 -5.49 -46.49
N THR A 13 -10.71 -5.78 -45.85
CA THR A 13 -10.86 -5.67 -44.39
C THR A 13 -9.97 -6.65 -43.63
N LEU A 14 -9.76 -7.86 -44.16
CA LEU A 14 -8.88 -8.87 -43.55
C LEU A 14 -7.40 -8.48 -43.69
N VAL A 15 -6.98 -7.93 -44.83
CA VAL A 15 -5.62 -7.40 -45.00
C VAL A 15 -5.39 -6.19 -44.08
N LEU A 16 -6.36 -5.27 -43.99
CA LEU A 16 -6.30 -4.13 -43.08
C LEU A 16 -6.20 -4.57 -41.62
N SER A 17 -6.99 -5.54 -41.19
CA SER A 17 -6.94 -6.02 -39.81
C SER A 17 -5.59 -6.67 -39.48
N VAL A 18 -5.04 -7.52 -40.36
CA VAL A 18 -3.71 -8.13 -40.17
C VAL A 18 -2.63 -7.05 -40.13
N SER A 19 -2.63 -6.12 -41.08
CA SER A 19 -1.64 -5.03 -41.12
C SER A 19 -1.68 -4.17 -39.85
N TYR A 20 -2.87 -3.89 -39.32
CA TYR A 20 -3.07 -3.15 -38.08
C TYR A 20 -2.53 -3.91 -36.86
N THR A 21 -2.76 -5.22 -36.76
CA THR A 21 -2.20 -6.03 -35.66
C THR A 21 -0.68 -6.08 -35.67
N VAL A 22 -0.05 -6.10 -36.85
CA VAL A 22 1.43 -6.06 -36.98
C VAL A 22 1.97 -4.71 -36.52
N LEU A 23 1.30 -3.61 -36.88
CA LEU A 23 1.68 -2.27 -36.43
C LEU A 23 1.56 -2.12 -34.90
N LEU A 24 0.55 -2.74 -34.30
CA LEU A 24 0.31 -2.71 -32.85
C LEU A 24 1.21 -3.66 -32.05
N ASN A 25 1.74 -4.73 -32.67
CA ASN A 25 2.57 -5.74 -32.01
C ASN A 25 3.70 -5.16 -31.13
N PRO A 26 4.55 -4.22 -31.60
CA PRO A 26 5.63 -3.68 -30.77
C PRO A 26 5.13 -2.82 -29.59
N SER A 27 3.94 -2.23 -29.69
CA SER A 27 3.31 -1.49 -28.58
C SER A 27 2.71 -2.46 -27.57
N LEU A 28 2.01 -3.49 -28.04
CA LEU A 28 1.33 -4.51 -27.23
C LEU A 28 2.29 -5.54 -26.60
N ALA A 29 3.58 -5.46 -26.90
CA ALA A 29 4.58 -6.36 -26.35
C ALA A 29 4.78 -6.17 -24.83
N ASN A 30 4.30 -5.07 -24.24
CA ASN A 30 4.36 -4.82 -22.80
C ASN A 30 3.03 -4.29 -22.25
N ASN A 31 2.85 -4.39 -20.93
CA ASN A 31 1.65 -3.95 -20.22
C ASN A 31 1.51 -2.42 -20.16
N LEU A 32 2.58 -1.67 -20.49
CA LEU A 32 2.60 -0.21 -20.56
C LEU A 32 2.25 0.35 -21.95
N PHE A 33 2.02 -0.51 -22.94
CA PHE A 33 1.80 -0.15 -24.35
C PHE A 33 2.93 0.70 -24.99
N TRP A 34 4.15 0.65 -24.45
CA TRP A 34 5.27 1.47 -24.90
C TRP A 34 6.11 0.79 -25.98
N VAL A 35 6.27 1.45 -27.12
CA VAL A 35 7.04 0.90 -28.25
C VAL A 35 8.51 0.71 -27.83
N HIS A 36 9.06 -0.48 -28.04
CA HIS A 36 10.46 -0.85 -27.71
C HIS A 36 10.84 -0.81 -26.22
N CYS A 37 9.88 -0.72 -25.30
CA CYS A 37 10.19 -0.87 -23.87
C CYS A 37 10.43 -2.35 -23.56
N ASN A 38 11.68 -2.70 -23.21
CA ASN A 38 12.04 -4.07 -22.84
C ASN A 38 11.34 -4.45 -21.53
N THR A 39 10.37 -5.36 -21.61
CA THR A 39 9.41 -5.73 -20.55
C THR A 39 10.06 -6.15 -19.23
N SER A 40 11.26 -6.71 -19.27
CA SER A 40 11.81 -7.39 -18.09
C SER A 40 12.52 -6.46 -17.11
N SER A 41 13.16 -5.39 -17.59
CA SER A 41 14.11 -4.60 -16.77
C SER A 41 13.65 -3.17 -16.55
N TYR A 42 13.07 -2.53 -17.57
CA TYR A 42 12.66 -1.12 -17.47
C TYR A 42 11.40 -0.94 -16.64
N GLU A 43 10.45 -1.89 -16.72
CA GLU A 43 9.25 -1.86 -15.89
C GLU A 43 9.59 -1.89 -14.40
N ILE A 44 10.49 -2.80 -14.01
CA ILE A 44 10.91 -2.95 -12.61
C ILE A 44 11.69 -1.72 -12.14
N TYR A 45 12.57 -1.18 -13.00
CA TYR A 45 13.27 0.06 -12.71
C TYR A 45 12.30 1.21 -12.43
N LEU A 46 11.26 1.35 -13.26
CA LEU A 46 10.27 2.41 -13.10
C LEU A 46 9.46 2.23 -11.80
N ILE A 47 9.10 1.00 -11.44
CA ILE A 47 8.40 0.71 -10.17
C ILE A 47 9.27 1.07 -8.96
N ASP A 48 10.53 0.63 -8.94
CA ASP A 48 11.46 0.94 -7.83
C ASP A 48 11.66 2.45 -7.70
N LEU A 49 11.78 3.15 -8.83
CA LEU A 49 11.95 4.60 -8.87
C LEU A 49 10.73 5.30 -8.26
N LEU A 50 9.53 4.92 -8.67
CA LEU A 50 8.30 5.48 -8.11
C LEU A 50 8.18 5.18 -6.62
N ASN A 51 8.48 3.95 -6.18
CA ASN A 51 8.46 3.58 -4.77
C ASN A 51 9.44 4.42 -3.94
N LEU A 52 10.64 4.68 -4.46
CA LEU A 52 11.62 5.56 -3.81
C LEU A 52 11.08 6.98 -3.67
N LYS A 53 10.52 7.56 -4.73
CA LYS A 53 10.01 8.94 -4.70
C LYS A 53 8.79 9.08 -3.79
N LEU A 54 7.90 8.10 -3.79
CA LEU A 54 6.74 8.03 -2.87
C LEU A 54 7.18 7.96 -1.41
N GLN A 55 8.37 7.41 -1.13
CA GLN A 55 8.91 7.38 0.22
C GLN A 55 9.49 8.71 0.67
N THR A 56 10.14 9.46 -0.24
CA THR A 56 10.86 10.69 0.09
C THR A 56 9.99 11.94 0.01
N THR A 57 9.00 11.97 -0.87
CA THR A 57 8.21 13.18 -1.13
C THR A 57 6.75 12.94 -0.79
N ARG A 58 6.24 13.68 0.21
CA ARG A 58 4.81 13.66 0.57
C ARG A 58 3.95 14.57 -0.30
N GLN A 59 4.49 15.72 -0.75
CA GLN A 59 3.73 16.74 -1.50
C GLN A 59 4.63 17.43 -2.52
N GLY A 60 4.10 17.68 -3.73
CA GLY A 60 4.78 18.43 -4.79
C GLY A 60 5.08 17.63 -6.05
N SER A 61 5.58 18.30 -7.09
CA SER A 61 6.05 17.66 -8.32
C SER A 61 7.43 17.05 -8.09
N VAL A 62 7.59 15.78 -8.42
CA VAL A 62 8.87 15.09 -8.33
C VAL A 62 9.37 14.80 -9.73
N ASP A 63 10.59 15.25 -10.03
CA ASP A 63 11.28 14.75 -11.22
C ASP A 63 11.71 13.30 -10.96
N VAL A 64 11.13 12.42 -11.76
CA VAL A 64 11.37 10.98 -11.74
C VAL A 64 12.83 10.70 -12.14
N LEU A 65 13.42 11.50 -13.02
CA LEU A 65 14.74 11.17 -13.60
C LEU A 65 15.93 11.74 -12.83
N ASP A 66 15.70 12.55 -11.80
CA ASP A 66 16.75 13.28 -11.07
C ASP A 66 17.67 12.38 -10.23
N THR A 67 17.14 11.27 -9.70
CA THR A 67 17.91 10.36 -8.84
C THR A 67 17.99 8.96 -9.42
N PRO A 68 19.12 8.55 -10.01
CA PRO A 68 19.27 7.21 -10.57
C PRO A 68 19.39 6.17 -9.45
N ILE A 69 18.66 5.06 -9.57
CA ILE A 69 18.79 3.93 -8.64
C ILE A 69 20.03 3.12 -9.01
N GLN A 70 20.93 2.93 -8.04
CA GLN A 70 22.12 2.09 -8.19
C GLN A 70 21.77 0.62 -7.97
N ARG A 71 21.01 0.03 -8.91
CA ARG A 71 20.64 -1.39 -8.90
C ARG A 71 20.74 -1.97 -10.31
N THR A 72 21.14 -3.24 -10.41
CA THR A 72 21.26 -3.94 -11.69
C THR A 72 19.95 -4.66 -12.03
N TYR A 73 19.35 -4.31 -13.16
CA TYR A 73 18.07 -4.85 -13.63
C TYR A 73 18.20 -5.87 -14.77
N TRP A 74 19.43 -6.18 -15.19
CA TRP A 74 19.72 -7.07 -16.32
C TRP A 74 19.55 -8.57 -16.01
N ASN A 75 19.46 -8.95 -14.74
CA ASN A 75 19.34 -10.35 -14.35
C ASN A 75 17.90 -10.88 -14.51
N ARG A 76 17.75 -12.14 -14.92
CA ARG A 76 16.43 -12.80 -14.93
C ARG A 76 15.93 -13.00 -13.50
N GLY A 77 14.66 -12.65 -13.26
CA GLY A 77 13.99 -12.83 -11.97
C GLY A 77 14.18 -11.70 -10.96
N VAL A 78 14.67 -10.53 -11.39
CA VAL A 78 14.64 -9.33 -10.54
C VAL A 78 13.17 -9.00 -10.24
N GLN A 79 12.90 -8.59 -9.00
CA GLN A 79 11.57 -8.16 -8.55
C GLN A 79 11.64 -6.73 -8.04
N ALA A 80 10.51 -6.03 -8.15
CA ALA A 80 10.34 -4.71 -7.58
C ALA A 80 10.46 -4.77 -6.04
N THR A 81 11.05 -3.73 -5.48
CA THR A 81 11.25 -3.55 -4.04
C THR A 81 10.07 -2.76 -3.48
N PHE A 82 9.45 -3.33 -2.46
CA PHE A 82 8.35 -2.69 -1.73
C PHE A 82 8.71 -2.64 -0.25
N GLU A 83 8.66 -1.45 0.32
CA GLU A 83 8.83 -1.28 1.76
C GLU A 83 7.54 -1.67 2.48
N SER A 84 7.62 -2.72 3.30
CA SER A 84 6.48 -3.29 4.02
C SER A 84 5.85 -2.31 5.03
N ASN A 85 6.63 -1.33 5.49
CA ASN A 85 6.18 -0.31 6.43
C ASN A 85 5.51 0.88 5.76
N TYR A 86 5.62 1.06 4.43
CA TYR A 86 5.15 2.26 3.74
C TYR A 86 3.63 2.47 3.93
N ALA A 87 2.84 1.42 3.70
CA ALA A 87 1.39 1.48 3.87
C ALA A 87 1.01 1.88 5.31
N ARG A 88 1.67 1.31 6.31
CA ARG A 88 1.44 1.63 7.72
C ARG A 88 1.83 3.07 8.05
N ARG A 89 2.95 3.54 7.49
CA ARG A 89 3.42 4.92 7.64
C ARG A 89 2.39 5.91 7.09
N VAL A 90 1.94 5.73 5.85
CA VAL A 90 0.89 6.56 5.24
C VAL A 90 -0.39 6.55 6.08
N LEU A 91 -0.80 5.37 6.55
CA LEU A 91 -2.02 5.23 7.34
C LEU A 91 -1.94 5.98 8.68
N HIS A 92 -0.79 5.97 9.36
CA HIS A 92 -0.62 6.70 10.63
C HIS A 92 -0.28 8.18 10.48
N GLU A 93 0.42 8.58 9.42
CA GLU A 93 0.92 9.95 9.26
C GLU A 93 -0.02 10.84 8.45
N GLU A 94 -0.72 10.28 7.47
CA GLU A 94 -1.52 11.04 6.50
C GLU A 94 -3.03 10.81 6.71
N VAL A 95 -3.43 9.57 6.99
CA VAL A 95 -4.85 9.22 7.11
C VAL A 95 -5.36 9.39 8.55
N LEU A 96 -4.67 8.83 9.54
CA LEU A 96 -5.06 8.87 10.95
C LEU A 96 -4.42 10.06 11.68
N THR A 97 -4.73 11.27 11.23
CA THR A 97 -4.36 12.46 12.01
C THR A 97 -5.08 12.44 13.37
N LEU A 98 -4.46 13.03 14.41
CA LEU A 98 -5.03 13.08 15.76
C LEU A 98 -6.52 13.51 15.82
N PRO A 99 -6.97 14.58 15.15
CA PRO A 99 -8.38 14.97 15.19
C PRO A 99 -9.28 13.93 14.54
N ILE A 100 -8.86 13.34 13.41
CA ILE A 100 -9.61 12.28 12.73
C ILE A 100 -9.69 11.04 13.62
N ALA A 101 -8.59 10.67 14.28
CA ALA A 101 -8.55 9.54 15.21
C ALA A 101 -9.48 9.76 16.41
N MET A 102 -9.53 10.96 16.98
CA MET A 102 -10.46 11.29 18.07
C MET A 102 -11.92 11.20 17.62
N GLU A 103 -12.23 11.75 16.45
CA GLU A 103 -13.60 11.76 15.93
C GLU A 103 -14.09 10.36 15.57
N THR A 104 -13.25 9.56 14.91
CA THR A 104 -13.55 8.16 14.58
C THR A 104 -13.73 7.30 15.83
N LEU A 105 -12.94 7.52 16.88
CA LEU A 105 -13.12 6.82 18.16
C LEU A 105 -14.41 7.21 18.88
N ARG A 106 -14.83 8.48 18.80
CA ARG A 106 -16.09 8.95 19.42
C ARG A 106 -17.33 8.48 18.68
N SER A 107 -17.23 8.30 17.37
CA SER A 107 -18.33 7.85 16.51
C SER A 107 -18.38 6.32 16.32
N ILE A 108 -17.52 5.56 17.02
CA ILE A 108 -17.49 4.11 16.88
C ILE A 108 -18.76 3.47 17.44
N TYR A 109 -19.30 2.49 16.72
CA TYR A 109 -20.46 1.74 17.17
C TYR A 109 -20.12 0.88 18.40
N PRO A 110 -21.06 0.73 19.37
CA PRO A 110 -20.81 -0.05 20.59
C PRO A 110 -20.37 -1.51 20.33
N SER A 111 -20.85 -2.12 19.25
CA SER A 111 -20.46 -3.48 18.84
C SER A 111 -18.97 -3.59 18.46
N PHE A 112 -18.39 -2.53 17.91
CA PHE A 112 -16.97 -2.47 17.54
C PHE A 112 -16.07 -1.97 18.68
N ALA A 113 -16.64 -1.24 19.64
CA ALA A 113 -15.89 -0.76 20.81
C ALA A 113 -15.25 -1.92 21.61
N VAL A 114 -15.88 -3.09 21.66
CA VAL A 114 -15.36 -4.29 22.31
C VAL A 114 -14.09 -4.83 21.64
N SER A 115 -13.90 -4.58 20.33
CA SER A 115 -12.68 -4.97 19.60
C SER A 115 -11.55 -3.96 19.71
N ILE A 116 -11.76 -2.81 20.37
CA ILE A 116 -10.67 -1.89 20.67
C ILE A 116 -9.89 -2.46 21.86
N TYR A 117 -8.74 -3.06 21.57
CA TYR A 117 -7.81 -3.52 22.60
C TYR A 117 -7.18 -2.32 23.31
N ALA A 118 -7.88 -1.84 24.35
CA ALA A 118 -7.32 -0.88 25.28
C ALA A 118 -6.37 -1.59 26.25
N GLN A 119 -5.33 -0.89 26.69
CA GLN A 119 -4.40 -1.37 27.69
C GLN A 119 -5.05 -1.32 29.10
N TYR A 120 -5.79 -2.36 29.49
CA TYR A 120 -6.49 -2.45 30.78
C TYR A 120 -5.57 -2.27 31.99
N CYS A 121 -6.06 -1.59 33.03
CA CYS A 121 -5.30 -1.33 34.25
C CYS A 121 -5.25 -2.53 35.21
N CYS A 122 -6.35 -3.29 35.31
CA CYS A 122 -6.50 -4.44 36.22
C CYS A 122 -7.13 -5.60 35.47
N VAL A 123 -6.86 -6.83 35.92
CA VAL A 123 -7.55 -8.04 35.41
C VAL A 123 -8.85 -8.32 36.17
N ASP A 124 -8.97 -7.82 37.40
CA ASP A 124 -10.09 -8.03 38.30
C ASP A 124 -10.89 -6.75 38.59
N PHE A 125 -12.15 -6.91 39.00
CA PHE A 125 -13.03 -5.78 39.33
C PHE A 125 -12.66 -5.10 40.67
N ASP A 126 -12.03 -5.83 41.58
CA ASP A 126 -11.57 -5.31 42.87
C ASP A 126 -10.29 -4.46 42.74
N LYS A 127 -9.75 -4.37 41.52
CA LYS A 127 -8.54 -3.62 41.15
C LYS A 127 -7.31 -4.06 41.94
N CYS A 128 -7.24 -5.35 42.22
CA CYS A 128 -6.23 -5.98 43.04
C CYS A 128 -4.96 -6.33 42.27
N TRP A 129 -5.11 -6.76 41.03
CA TRP A 129 -4.03 -7.31 40.24
C TRP A 129 -3.78 -6.40 39.03
N GLU A 130 -2.70 -5.64 39.11
CA GLU A 130 -2.32 -4.67 38.09
C GLU A 130 -1.72 -5.32 36.83
N LEU A 131 -2.02 -4.74 35.67
CA LEU A 131 -1.50 -5.11 34.35
C LEU A 131 -0.54 -4.03 33.78
N ALA A 132 -0.15 -3.04 34.59
CA ALA A 132 0.74 -1.97 34.17
C ALA A 132 2.19 -2.48 34.08
N HIS A 133 2.81 -2.34 32.90
CA HIS A 133 4.20 -2.75 32.69
C HIS A 133 5.24 -1.68 33.09
N THR A 134 4.81 -0.48 33.47
CA THR A 134 5.69 0.64 33.87
C THR A 134 5.12 1.41 35.05
N ALA A 135 5.99 1.97 35.90
CA ALA A 135 5.59 2.79 37.04
C ALA A 135 4.77 4.02 36.63
N THR A 136 5.10 4.64 35.49
CA THR A 136 4.33 5.77 34.92
C THR A 136 2.92 5.37 34.49
N ARG A 137 2.70 4.12 34.08
CA ARG A 137 1.36 3.62 33.76
C ARG A 137 0.60 3.25 35.04
N ALA A 138 1.27 2.64 36.02
CA ALA A 138 0.68 2.34 37.32
C ALA A 138 0.13 3.60 38.01
N THR A 139 0.89 4.69 38.01
CA THR A 139 0.45 5.97 38.59
C THR A 139 -0.75 6.58 37.87
N ARG A 140 -0.86 6.44 36.54
CA ARG A 140 -2.07 6.87 35.81
C ARG A 140 -3.30 6.03 36.13
N CYS A 141 -3.13 4.72 36.30
CA CYS A 141 -4.22 3.77 36.54
C CYS A 141 -4.77 3.84 37.97
N PHE A 142 -3.90 3.97 38.96
CA PHE A 142 -4.25 3.83 40.39
C PHE A 142 -3.97 5.08 41.23
N GLY A 143 -3.39 6.13 40.64
CA GLY A 143 -2.85 7.24 41.42
C GLY A 143 -1.67 6.77 42.29
N ALA A 144 -1.45 7.44 43.41
CA ALA A 144 -0.35 7.12 44.34
C ALA A 144 -0.67 5.97 45.33
N SER A 145 -1.84 5.32 45.25
CA SER A 145 -2.28 4.34 46.25
C SER A 145 -2.51 2.95 45.66
N PRO A 146 -1.50 2.07 45.62
CA PRO A 146 -1.70 0.66 45.30
C PRO A 146 -2.47 -0.02 46.44
N ARG A 147 -3.52 -0.77 46.10
CA ARG A 147 -4.30 -1.56 47.08
C ARG A 147 -3.59 -2.90 47.31
N GLN A 148 -3.35 -3.23 48.57
CA GLN A 148 -2.76 -4.51 48.95
C GLN A 148 -3.83 -5.60 48.88
N CYS A 149 -3.66 -6.54 47.97
CA CYS A 149 -4.58 -7.67 47.83
C CYS A 149 -3.92 -8.95 48.33
N HIS A 150 -4.71 -9.73 49.08
CA HIS A 150 -4.26 -11.02 49.59
C HIS A 150 -4.01 -11.98 48.43
N GLN A 151 -2.80 -12.57 48.40
CA GLN A 151 -2.48 -13.61 47.42
C GLN A 151 -3.36 -14.84 47.67
N LEU A 152 -4.18 -15.20 46.69
CA LEU A 152 -4.77 -16.53 46.62
C LEU A 152 -3.62 -17.51 46.36
N ARG A 153 -3.33 -18.35 47.36
CA ARG A 153 -2.37 -19.46 47.27
C ARG A 153 -2.97 -20.61 46.47
#